data_AF-A0A0G0Y5R2-F1
#
_entry.id   AF-A0A0G0Y5R2-F1
#
_cell.length_a   1.000
_cell.length_b   1.000
_cell.length_c   1.000
_cell.angle_alpha   90.00
_cell.angle_beta   90.00
_cell.angle_gamma   90.00
#
_symmetry.space_group_name_H-M   'P 1'
#
loop_
_entity.id
_entity.type
_entity.pdbx_description
1 polymer ?
#
loop_
_entity_poly.entity_id
_entity_poly.type
_entity_poly.pdbx_seq_one_letter_code
_entity_poly.pdbx_strand_id
1 'polypeptide(L)' 'MLIHQCTSCGKLSPNRIAGDDNEYQILCVLKESIDLNQILANQLKKLGLILITPKNKEEALISLFGTNRSW' A
#
# COMPACT_ATOMS: atom_id res chain seq x y z
N MET A 1 0.69 4.49 4.35
CA MET A 1 1.87 3.78 4.88
C MET A 1 2.13 2.58 3.98
N LEU A 2 3.40 2.20 3.82
CA LEU A 2 3.79 0.98 3.12
C LEU A 2 4.12 -0.08 4.16
N ILE A 3 3.49 -1.26 4.07
CA ILE A 3 3.82 -2.39 4.94
C ILE A 3 4.72 -3.32 4.16
N HIS A 4 5.92 -3.61 4.69
CA HIS A 4 6.83 -4.57 4.09
C HIS A 4 7.03 -5.77 4.99
N GLN A 5 7.36 -6.90 4.38
CA GLN A 5 7.79 -8.11 5.06
C GLN A 5 9.29 -8.29 4.88
N CYS A 6 10.04 -8.40 5.97
CA CYS A 6 11.47 -8.71 5.90
C CYS A 6 11.66 -10.12 5.34
N THR A 7 12.47 -10.26 4.29
CA THR A 7 12.77 -11.56 3.67
C THR A 7 13.66 -12.46 4.54
N SER A 8 14.41 -11.88 5.49
CA SER A 8 15.29 -12.64 6.39
C SER A 8 14.55 -13.20 7.60
N CYS A 9 13.67 -12.42 8.24
CA CYS A 9 13.01 -12.82 9.49
C CYS A 9 11.48 -12.90 9.41
N GLY A 10 10.88 -12.57 8.26
CA GLY A 10 9.43 -12.62 8.07
C GLY A 10 8.64 -11.53 8.79
N LYS A 11 9.30 -10.64 9.54
CA LYS A 11 8.65 -9.56 10.30
C LYS A 11 7.94 -8.58 9.37
N LEU A 12 6.71 -8.24 9.71
CA LEU A 12 5.96 -7.15 9.07
C LEU A 12 6.29 -5.84 9.76
N SER A 13 6.57 -4.78 9.00
CA SER A 13 6.90 -3.46 9.55
C SER A 13 6.33 -2.33 8.71
N PRO A 14 5.81 -1.26 9.34
CA PRO A 14 5.28 -0.11 8.64
C PRO A 14 6.37 0.92 8.31
N ASN A 15 6.33 1.46 7.11
CA ASN A 15 7.05 2.67 6.70
C ASN A 15 6.05 3.78 6.41
N ARG A 16 6.28 4.97 6.97
CA ARG A 16 5.48 6.16 6.66
C ARG A 16 5.84 6.63 5.25
N ILE A 17 4.82 6.99 4.48
CA ILE A 17 4.99 7.72 3.23
C ILE A 17 5.03 9.21 3.58
N ALA A 18 6.06 9.90 3.15
CA ALA A 18 6.26 11.34 3.31
C ALA A 18 6.06 12.08 1.98
N GLY A 19 5.99 13.41 2.03
CA GLY A 19 5.74 14.23 0.82
C GLY A 19 6.94 14.36 -0.12
N ASP A 20 8.13 13.93 0.31
CA ASP A 20 9.35 13.87 -0.48
C ASP A 20 9.62 12.47 -1.05
N ASP A 21 8.80 11.47 -0.71
CA ASP A 21 8.84 10.16 -1.37
C ASP A 21 8.32 10.27 -2.81
N ASN A 22 8.88 9.45 -3.70
CA ASN A 22 8.47 9.45 -5.10
C ASN A 22 7.10 8.77 -5.28
N GLU A 23 6.09 9.57 -5.62
CA GLU A 23 4.69 9.13 -5.72
C GLU A 23 4.48 8.13 -6.85
N TYR A 24 5.23 8.25 -7.95
CA TYR A 24 5.17 7.29 -9.06
C TYR A 24 5.71 5.92 -8.67
N GLN A 25 6.79 5.88 -7.90
CA GLN A 25 7.35 4.62 -7.38
C GLN A 25 6.37 3.96 -6.40
N ILE A 26 5.73 4.74 -5.53
CA ILE A 26 4.69 4.22 -4.62
C ILE A 26 3.50 3.65 -5.41
N LEU A 27 3.08 4.31 -6.48
CA LEU A 27 2.02 3.81 -7.36
C LEU A 27 2.41 2.49 -8.05
N CYS A 28 3.67 2.34 -8.48
CA CYS A 28 4.17 1.07 -9.01
C CYS A 28 4.08 -0.04 -7.97
N VAL A 29 4.55 0.20 -6.75
CA VAL A 29 4.43 -0.77 -5.64
C VAL A 29 2.96 -1.14 -5.41
N LEU A 30 2.03 -0.17 -5.41
CA LEU A 30 0.60 -0.46 -5.27
C LEU A 30 0.09 -1.38 -6.39
N LYS A 31 0.45 -1.11 -7.65
CA LYS A 31 0.01 -1.92 -8.79
C LYS A 31 0.54 -3.35 -8.73
N GLU A 32 1.80 -3.52 -8.33
CA GLU A 32 2.46 -4.81 -8.23
C GLU A 32 2.03 -5.61 -6.99
N SER A 33 1.52 -4.95 -5.95
CA SER A 33 1.13 -5.59 -4.68
C SER A 33 -0.39 -5.81 -4.52
N ILE A 34 -1.20 -5.50 -5.54
CA ILE A 34 -2.67 -5.63 -5.48
C ILE A 34 -3.13 -7.08 -5.27
N ASP A 35 -2.42 -8.07 -5.83
CA ASP A 35 -2.73 -9.50 -5.66
C ASP A 35 -1.99 -10.11 -4.47
N LEU A 36 -2.36 -9.65 -3.28
CA LEU A 36 -1.87 -10.19 -2.02
C LEU A 36 -2.51 -11.54 -1.70
N ASN A 37 -1.70 -12.53 -1.29
CA ASN A 37 -2.20 -13.82 -0.81
C ASN A 37 -3.22 -13.61 0.32
N GLN A 38 -4.37 -14.31 0.23
CA GLN A 38 -5.49 -14.23 1.18
C GLN A 38 -5.07 -14.43 2.64
N ILE A 39 -4.09 -15.29 2.92
CA ILE A 39 -3.55 -15.55 4.27
C ILE A 39 -2.91 -14.28 4.82
N LEU A 40 -2.05 -13.64 4.03
CA LEU A 40 -1.35 -12.41 4.42
C LEU A 40 -2.33 -11.25 4.55
N ALA A 41 -3.30 -11.15 3.65
CA ALA A 41 -4.36 -10.15 3.74
C ALA A 41 -5.18 -10.28 5.04
N ASN A 42 -5.52 -11.50 5.44
CA ASN A 42 -6.23 -11.78 6.69
C ASN A 42 -5.36 -11.46 7.92
N GLN A 43 -4.06 -11.73 7.89
CA GLN A 43 -3.13 -11.35 8.96
C GLN A 43 -3.08 -9.83 9.13
N LEU A 44 -2.92 -9.09 8.04
CA LEU A 44 -2.89 -7.63 8.06
C LEU A 44 -4.20 -7.04 8.59
N LYS A 45 -5.35 -7.60 8.20
CA LYS A 45 -6.66 -7.20 8.73
C LYS A 45 -6.81 -7.46 10.23
N LYS A 46 -6.29 -8.58 10.74
CA LYS A 46 -6.26 -8.87 12.19
C LYS A 46 -5.39 -7.90 12.99
N LEU A 47 -4.38 -7.31 12.35
CA LEU A 47 -3.56 -6.25 12.93
C LEU A 47 -4.23 -4.87 12.88
N GLY A 48 -5.49 -4.78 12.43
CA GLY A 48 -6.25 -3.53 12.31
C GLY A 48 -5.86 -2.70 11.08
N LEU A 49 -5.11 -3.28 10.14
CA LEU A 49 -4.70 -2.57 8.92
C LEU A 49 -5.77 -2.71 7.85
N ILE A 50 -6.13 -1.59 7.23
CA ILE A 50 -7.01 -1.54 6.06
C ILE A 50 -6.15 -1.55 4.82
N LEU A 51 -6.30 -2.59 3.99
CA LEU A 51 -5.57 -2.71 2.74
C LEU A 51 -6.22 -1.85 1.65
N ILE A 52 -5.37 -1.17 0.87
CA ILE A 52 -5.83 -0.51 -0.35
C ILE A 52 -6.11 -1.61 -1.37
N THR A 53 -7.37 -1.72 -1.76
CA THR A 53 -7.82 -2.65 -2.81
C THR A 53 -8.13 -1.86 -4.09
N PRO A 54 -8.36 -2.52 -5.23
CA PRO A 54 -8.83 -1.83 -6.44
C PRO A 54 -10.08 -0.95 -6.21
N LYS A 55 -10.92 -1.29 -5.23
CA LYS A 55 -12.10 -0.48 -4.85
C LYS A 55 -11.74 0.85 -4.19
N ASN A 56 -10.58 0.94 -3.55
CA ASN A 56 -10.07 2.14 -2.88
C ASN A 56 -9.01 2.88 -3.71
N LYS A 57 -8.85 2.50 -4.98
CA LYS A 57 -7.83 3.07 -5.87
C LYS A 57 -7.92 4.58 -5.97
N GLU A 58 -9.13 5.13 -6.05
CA GLU A 58 -9.35 6.58 -6.18
C GLU A 58 -8.89 7.35 -4.93
N GLU A 59 -9.26 6.88 -3.74
CA GLU A 59 -8.82 7.46 -2.45
C GLU A 59 -7.30 7.41 -2.31
N ALA A 60 -6.68 6.30 -2.75
CA ALA A 60 -5.23 6.16 -2.75
C ALA A 60 -4.55 7.19 -3.67
N LEU A 61 -5.09 7.41 -4.87
CA LEU A 61 -4.55 8.39 -5.82
C LEU A 61 -4.71 9.82 -5.31
N ILE A 62 -5.85 10.17 -4.72
CA ILE A 62 -6.06 11.48 -4.09
C ILE A 62 -5.06 11.69 -2.95
N SER A 63 -4.82 10.65 -2.14
CA SER A 63 -3.87 10.74 -1.02
C SER A 63 -2.42 10.89 -1.47
N LEU A 64 -2.05 10.36 -2.64
CA LEU A 64 -0.69 10.45 -3.18
C LEU A 64 -0.47 11.76 -3.94
N PHE A 65 -1.41 12.18 -4.79
CA PHE A 65 -1.21 13.28 -5.74
C PHE A 65 -1.98 14.55 -5.39
N GLY A 66 -2.79 14.54 -4.32
CA GLY A 66 -3.63 15.67 -3.90
C GLY A 66 -4.77 16.02 -4.87
N THR A 67 -4.91 15.32 -6.00
CA THR A 67 -5.94 15.55 -7.03
C THR A 67 -6.31 14.24 -7.72
N ASN A 68 -7.58 14.08 -8.11
CA ASN A 68 -8.01 13.00 -8.99
C ASN A 68 -7.88 13.48 -10.45
N ARG A 69 -6.72 13.25 -11.09
CA ARG A 69 -6.58 13.43 -12.54
C ARG A 69 -6.78 12.07 -13.20
N SER A 70 -7.71 12.01 -14.16
CA SER A 70 -7.92 10.88 -15.04
C SER A 70 -6.63 10.60 -15.84
N TRP A 71 -6.05 9.42 -15.67
CA TRP A 71 -4.95 8.89 -16.47
C TRP A 71 -5.41 7.63 -17.20
#